data_AF-A0A933CMJ0-F1
#
_entry.id   AF-A0A933CMJ0-F1
#
_cell.length_a   1.000
_cell.length_b   1.000
_cell.length_c   1.000
_cell.angle_alpha   90.00
_cell.angle_beta   90.00
_cell.angle_gamma   90.00
#
_symmetry.space_group_name_H-M   'P 1'
#
loop_
_entity.id
_entity.type
_entity.pdbx_description
1 polymer ?
#
loop_
_entity_poly.entity_id
_entity_poly.type
_entity_poly.pdbx_seq_one_letter_code
_entity_poly.pdbx_strand_id
1 'polypeptide(L)'
;MGLTPEQVEERARAAAHRVFGHLEGERLIPRFVDSYIMGFDRRHLKNPPDQFLARSNQLGRLALVLLGRLVVEKCCGQLYRFRLGPLRLADPSAQRRFREKFWESLAAELKLGPEVGMSLAHEAEEFRDPAERSALFRERVAPLLDPAPQMKDKAEHAGQKFYEALDTVAEQVARRVFGRD
;
A
#
# COMPACT_ATOMS: atom_id res chain seq x y z
N MET A 1 -4.09 -17.02 -28.39
CA MET A 1 -3.73 -18.08 -27.43
C MET A 1 -3.59 -17.44 -26.06
N GLY A 2 -4.27 -17.97 -25.04
CA GLY A 2 -4.18 -17.44 -23.66
C GLY A 2 -2.84 -17.81 -23.02
N LEU A 3 -2.31 -16.94 -22.16
CA LEU A 3 -1.11 -17.21 -21.37
C LEU A 3 -1.35 -18.39 -20.42
N THR A 4 -0.36 -19.26 -20.25
CA THR A 4 -0.43 -20.39 -19.30
C THR A 4 -0.43 -19.91 -17.84
N PRO A 5 -0.93 -20.70 -16.88
CA PRO A 5 -0.85 -20.41 -15.45
C PRO A 5 0.55 -19.99 -14.97
N GLU A 6 1.61 -20.69 -15.38
CA GLU A 6 2.98 -20.30 -15.01
C GLU A 6 3.39 -18.96 -15.62
N GLN A 7 3.00 -18.66 -16.87
CA GLN A 7 3.26 -17.36 -17.49
C GLN A 7 2.48 -16.22 -16.82
N VAL A 8 1.35 -16.52 -16.16
CA VAL A 8 0.63 -15.57 -15.32
C VAL A 8 1.41 -15.27 -14.05
N GLU A 9 1.94 -16.32 -13.42
CA GLU A 9 2.68 -16.24 -12.17
C GLU A 9 4.02 -15.54 -12.36
N GLU A 10 4.77 -15.87 -13.41
CA GLU A 10 6.02 -15.21 -13.80
C GLU A 10 5.80 -13.71 -14.03
N ARG A 11 4.71 -13.35 -14.69
CA ARG A 11 4.35 -11.94 -14.95
C ARG A 11 3.87 -11.22 -13.71
N ALA A 12 3.13 -11.90 -12.82
CA ALA A 12 2.70 -11.34 -11.54
C ALA A 12 3.92 -11.08 -10.64
N ARG A 13 4.87 -12.04 -10.59
CA ARG A 13 6.14 -11.91 -9.88
C ARG A 13 7.01 -10.79 -10.46
N ALA A 14 7.16 -10.72 -11.78
CA ALA A 14 7.90 -9.64 -12.44
C ALA A 14 7.22 -8.27 -12.32
N ALA A 15 5.89 -8.22 -12.25
CA ALA A 15 5.14 -7.00 -11.94
C ALA A 15 5.36 -6.60 -10.48
N ALA A 16 5.28 -7.54 -9.54
CA ALA A 16 5.57 -7.30 -8.12
C ALA A 16 7.00 -6.80 -7.92
N HIS A 17 8.03 -7.46 -8.48
CA HIS A 17 9.41 -6.98 -8.42
C HIS A 17 9.60 -5.58 -9.03
N ARG A 18 8.89 -5.24 -10.13
CA ARG A 18 8.93 -3.88 -10.69
C ARG A 18 8.22 -2.85 -9.80
N VAL A 19 7.09 -3.22 -9.19
CA VAL A 19 6.44 -2.42 -8.14
C VAL A 19 7.43 -2.17 -7.00
N PHE A 20 8.17 -3.20 -6.57
CA PHE A 20 9.18 -3.08 -5.50
C PHE A 20 10.39 -2.24 -5.91
N GLY A 21 10.91 -2.38 -7.13
CA GLY A 21 11.98 -1.52 -7.63
C GLY A 21 11.61 -0.04 -7.65
N HIS A 22 10.33 0.28 -7.90
CA HIS A 22 9.81 1.65 -7.79
C HIS A 22 9.59 2.10 -6.33
N LEU A 23 9.25 1.19 -5.42
CA LEU A 23 9.11 1.49 -3.98
C LEU A 23 10.48 1.66 -3.29
N GLU A 24 11.49 0.87 -3.66
CA GLU A 24 12.87 0.95 -3.17
C GLU A 24 13.61 2.16 -3.74
N GLY A 25 13.48 2.43 -5.05
CA GLY A 25 14.11 3.56 -5.72
C GLY A 25 13.67 4.92 -5.19
N GLU A 26 12.47 5.01 -4.60
CA GLU A 26 11.94 6.28 -4.11
C GLU A 26 12.06 6.48 -2.58
N ARG A 27 12.55 5.51 -1.78
CA ARG A 27 12.58 5.61 -0.28
C ARG A 27 11.26 6.16 0.29
N LEU A 28 10.13 5.83 -0.33
CA LEU A 28 8.88 6.58 -0.19
C LEU A 28 8.30 6.49 1.20
N ILE A 29 8.25 5.31 1.80
CA ILE A 29 7.54 5.14 3.07
C ILE A 29 8.24 5.92 4.21
N PRO A 30 9.57 5.78 4.42
CA PRO A 30 10.28 6.63 5.39
C PRO A 30 10.20 8.13 5.05
N ARG A 31 10.31 8.52 3.78
CA ARG A 31 10.22 9.93 3.37
C ARG A 31 8.82 10.51 3.53
N PHE A 32 7.77 9.74 3.26
CA PHE A 32 6.38 10.15 3.47
C PHE A 32 6.12 10.30 4.96
N VAL A 33 6.50 9.30 5.76
CA VAL A 33 6.40 9.34 7.22
C VAL A 33 7.14 10.57 7.76
N ASP A 34 8.38 10.80 7.35
CA ASP A 34 9.16 11.98 7.74
C ASP A 34 8.49 13.29 7.30
N SER A 35 7.98 13.37 6.06
CA SER A 35 7.30 14.55 5.49
C SER A 35 6.03 14.92 6.25
N TYR A 36 5.21 13.93 6.61
CA TYR A 36 3.99 14.14 7.36
C TYR A 36 4.26 14.45 8.84
N ILE A 37 5.31 13.88 9.44
CA ILE A 37 5.78 14.23 10.79
C ILE A 37 6.39 15.65 10.84
N MET A 38 6.93 16.19 9.74
CA MET A 38 7.50 17.56 9.71
C MET A 38 6.48 18.65 10.05
N GLY A 39 5.20 18.41 9.79
CA GLY A 39 4.13 19.36 10.04
C GLY A 39 3.77 19.54 11.53
N PHE A 40 4.33 18.72 12.42
CA PHE A 40 4.00 18.65 13.85
C PHE A 40 5.22 19.00 14.72
N ASP A 41 5.00 19.37 15.99
CA ASP A 41 6.11 19.79 16.86
C ASP A 41 7.02 18.59 17.21
N ARG A 42 8.10 18.51 16.45
CA ARG A 42 9.08 17.43 16.47
C ARG A 42 9.72 17.19 17.84
N ARG A 43 9.79 18.20 18.72
CA ARG A 43 10.51 18.03 20.00
C ARG A 43 9.70 17.20 21.00
N HIS A 44 8.39 17.41 21.07
CA HIS A 44 7.53 16.61 21.93
C HIS A 44 7.27 15.23 21.30
N LEU A 45 7.16 15.14 19.96
CA LEU A 45 6.94 13.85 19.29
C LEU A 45 8.16 12.92 19.34
N LYS A 46 9.38 13.46 19.32
CA LYS A 46 10.61 12.64 19.35
C LYS A 46 11.00 12.17 20.75
N ASN A 47 10.32 12.63 21.79
CA ASN A 47 10.61 12.29 23.17
C ASN A 47 9.40 11.61 23.84
N PRO A 48 9.58 10.45 24.47
CA PRO A 48 10.78 9.62 24.49
C PRO A 48 11.03 8.92 23.13
N PRO A 49 12.30 8.64 22.77
CA PRO A 49 12.68 8.15 21.44
C PRO A 49 12.07 6.79 21.10
N ASP A 50 11.93 5.89 22.08
CA ASP A 50 11.35 4.57 21.86
C ASP A 50 9.87 4.64 21.45
N GLN A 51 9.12 5.57 22.05
CA GLN A 51 7.72 5.81 21.66
C GLN A 51 7.61 6.44 20.28
N PHE A 52 8.55 7.31 19.92
CA PHE A 52 8.62 7.88 18.57
C PHE A 52 8.91 6.80 17.51
N LEU A 53 9.88 5.92 17.78
CA LEU A 53 10.20 4.80 16.90
C LEU A 53 9.03 3.83 16.74
N ALA A 54 8.37 3.47 17.85
CA ALA A 54 7.19 2.61 17.83
C ALA A 54 6.05 3.21 16.98
N ARG A 55 5.72 4.50 17.18
CA ARG A 55 4.71 5.21 16.37
C ARG A 55 5.09 5.27 14.89
N SER A 56 6.34 5.60 14.59
CA SER A 56 6.84 5.70 13.22
C SER A 56 6.77 4.36 12.49
N ASN A 57 7.11 3.26 13.17
CA ASN A 57 6.99 1.91 12.63
C ASN A 57 5.53 1.52 12.38
N GLN A 58 4.62 1.86 13.31
CA GLN A 58 3.19 1.60 13.15
C GLN A 58 2.60 2.40 11.99
N LEU A 59 3.00 3.67 11.84
CA LEU A 59 2.59 4.52 10.73
C LEU A 59 3.12 3.98 9.39
N GLY A 60 4.38 3.55 9.35
CA GLY A 60 4.98 2.92 8.18
C GLY A 60 4.28 1.61 7.78
N ARG A 61 3.89 0.79 8.76
CA ARG A 61 3.12 -0.45 8.53
C ARG A 61 1.74 -0.14 7.95
N LEU A 62 1.00 0.80 8.53
CA LEU A 62 -0.32 1.20 8.01
C LEU A 62 -0.23 1.72 6.57
N ALA A 63 0.78 2.55 6.29
CA ALA A 63 1.01 3.07 4.94
C ALA A 63 1.34 1.95 3.95
N LEU A 64 2.19 0.99 4.33
CA LEU A 64 2.53 -0.17 3.51
C LEU A 64 1.30 -1.03 3.21
N VAL A 65 0.49 -1.34 4.22
CA VAL A 65 -0.73 -2.14 4.09
C VAL A 65 -1.73 -1.48 3.16
N LEU A 66 -2.01 -0.18 3.37
CA LEU A 66 -2.92 0.56 2.50
C LEU A 66 -2.38 0.66 1.07
N LEU A 67 -1.11 1.00 0.90
CA LEU A 67 -0.49 1.10 -0.43
C LEU A 67 -0.54 -0.23 -1.18
N GLY A 68 -0.18 -1.33 -0.51
CA GLY A 68 -0.25 -2.67 -1.08
C GLY A 68 -1.67 -3.02 -1.51
N ARG A 69 -2.68 -2.69 -0.69
CA ARG A 69 -4.10 -2.87 -1.03
C ARG A 69 -4.48 -2.09 -2.29
N LEU A 70 -4.18 -0.79 -2.33
CA LEU A 70 -4.50 0.09 -3.46
C LEU A 70 -3.82 -0.37 -4.75
N VAL A 71 -2.55 -0.76 -4.66
CA VAL A 71 -1.79 -1.31 -5.80
C VAL A 71 -2.44 -2.60 -6.29
N VAL A 72 -2.77 -3.54 -5.41
CA VAL A 72 -3.41 -4.80 -5.82
C VAL A 72 -4.74 -4.55 -6.52
N GLU A 73 -5.58 -3.67 -5.97
CA GLU A 73 -6.89 -3.33 -6.53
C GLU A 73 -6.77 -2.72 -7.93
N LYS A 74 -5.91 -1.70 -8.09
CA LYS A 74 -5.69 -1.02 -9.37
C LYS A 74 -5.03 -1.94 -10.40
N CYS A 75 -4.03 -2.72 -10.00
CA CYS A 75 -3.35 -3.68 -10.88
C CYS A 75 -4.27 -4.82 -11.31
N CYS A 76 -5.10 -5.37 -10.41
CA CYS A 76 -6.14 -6.34 -10.77
C CYS A 76 -7.04 -5.75 -11.86
N GLY A 77 -7.58 -4.54 -11.65
CA GLY A 77 -8.46 -3.87 -12.61
C GLY A 77 -7.82 -3.71 -14.00
N GLN A 78 -6.54 -3.35 -14.06
CA GLN A 78 -5.79 -3.23 -15.33
C GLN A 78 -5.53 -4.59 -15.99
N LEU A 79 -5.17 -5.61 -15.22
CA LEU A 79 -4.86 -6.95 -15.73
C LEU A 79 -6.06 -7.57 -16.50
N TYR A 80 -7.30 -7.31 -16.07
CA TYR A 80 -8.48 -7.72 -16.84
C TYR A 80 -8.63 -6.94 -18.15
N ARG A 81 -8.44 -5.62 -18.12
CA ARG A 81 -8.53 -4.78 -19.32
C ARG A 81 -7.52 -5.19 -20.39
N PHE A 82 -6.27 -5.48 -19.99
CA PHE A 82 -5.20 -5.87 -20.90
C PHE A 82 -5.33 -7.29 -21.46
N ARG A 83 -5.85 -8.23 -20.67
CA ARG A 83 -5.81 -9.64 -21.03
C ARG A 83 -7.03 -10.11 -21.85
N LEU A 84 -8.14 -9.37 -21.81
CA LEU A 84 -9.44 -9.93 -22.18
C LEU A 84 -10.33 -9.03 -23.06
N GLY A 85 -9.97 -7.77 -23.29
CA GLY A 85 -10.87 -6.81 -23.94
C GLY A 85 -12.15 -6.53 -23.12
N PRO A 86 -13.03 -5.63 -23.57
CA PRO A 86 -14.21 -5.19 -22.80
C PRO A 86 -15.30 -6.27 -22.59
N LEU A 87 -15.15 -7.47 -23.18
CA LEU A 87 -16.25 -8.44 -23.36
C LEU A 87 -16.06 -9.80 -22.67
N ARG A 88 -15.03 -10.01 -21.83
CA ARG A 88 -14.90 -11.25 -21.06
C ARG A 88 -14.94 -11.01 -19.55
N LEU A 89 -15.74 -11.83 -18.89
CA LEU A 89 -16.07 -11.79 -17.47
C LEU A 89 -14.80 -11.77 -16.61
N ALA A 90 -14.82 -10.98 -15.53
CA ALA A 90 -13.79 -11.00 -14.51
C ALA A 90 -13.62 -12.44 -13.99
N ASP A 91 -12.40 -13.00 -14.07
CA ASP A 91 -12.03 -14.29 -13.47
C ASP A 91 -11.65 -14.08 -11.99
N PRO A 92 -12.53 -14.39 -11.02
CA PRO A 92 -12.27 -14.13 -9.60
C PRO A 92 -11.11 -14.97 -9.07
N SER A 93 -10.83 -16.13 -9.68
CA SER A 93 -9.74 -17.02 -9.28
C SER A 93 -8.37 -16.45 -9.66
N ALA A 94 -8.26 -15.84 -10.85
CA ALA A 94 -7.04 -15.13 -11.24
C ALA A 94 -6.76 -13.92 -10.35
N GLN A 95 -7.82 -13.21 -9.93
CA GLN A 95 -7.76 -12.08 -9.00
C GLN A 95 -7.19 -12.48 -7.65
N ARG A 96 -7.69 -13.60 -7.13
CA ARG A 96 -7.24 -14.18 -5.86
C ARG A 96 -5.76 -14.56 -5.92
N ARG A 97 -5.36 -15.31 -6.94
CA ARG A 97 -3.95 -15.72 -7.14
C ARG A 97 -3.00 -14.53 -7.26
N PHE A 98 -3.39 -13.48 -8.00
CA PHE A 98 -2.57 -12.27 -8.10
C PHE A 98 -2.38 -11.59 -6.74
N ARG A 99 -3.47 -11.45 -5.97
CA ARG A 99 -3.43 -10.88 -4.61
C ARG A 99 -2.51 -11.67 -3.70
N GLU A 100 -2.67 -13.00 -3.65
CA GLU A 100 -1.84 -13.90 -2.85
C GLU A 100 -0.35 -13.73 -3.22
N LYS A 101 -0.03 -13.83 -4.52
CA LYS A 101 1.35 -13.71 -5.01
C LYS A 101 1.97 -12.33 -4.75
N PHE A 102 1.17 -11.27 -4.81
CA PHE A 102 1.66 -9.92 -4.49
C PHE A 102 2.13 -9.84 -3.03
N TRP A 103 1.34 -10.32 -2.08
CA TRP A 103 1.67 -10.26 -0.65
C TRP A 103 2.82 -11.20 -0.28
N GLU A 104 2.87 -12.40 -0.87
CA GLU A 104 4.03 -13.30 -0.75
C GLU A 104 5.32 -12.62 -1.22
N SER A 105 5.26 -11.98 -2.39
CA SER A 105 6.42 -11.31 -2.98
C SER A 105 6.84 -10.08 -2.15
N LEU A 106 5.87 -9.32 -1.62
CA LEU A 106 6.14 -8.18 -0.74
C LEU A 106 6.86 -8.63 0.54
N ALA A 107 6.41 -9.71 1.18
CA ALA A 107 7.05 -10.22 2.38
C ALA A 107 8.48 -10.70 2.12
N ALA A 108 8.71 -11.41 1.00
CA ALA A 108 10.03 -11.88 0.61
C ALA A 108 11.02 -10.73 0.38
N GLU A 109 10.59 -9.68 -0.33
CA GLU A 109 11.43 -8.48 -0.59
C GLU A 109 11.78 -7.74 0.69
N LEU A 110 10.82 -7.62 1.61
CA LEU A 110 11.08 -7.02 2.92
C LEU A 110 11.92 -7.92 3.84
N LYS A 111 12.37 -9.09 3.36
CA LYS A 111 13.11 -10.11 4.11
C LYS A 111 12.35 -10.53 5.38
N LEU A 112 11.04 -10.56 5.28
CA LEU A 112 10.13 -10.99 6.32
C LEU A 112 9.79 -12.48 6.11
N GLY A 113 9.49 -13.18 7.20
CA GLY A 113 9.03 -14.57 7.10
C GLY A 113 7.73 -14.68 6.27
N PRO A 114 7.48 -15.83 5.62
CA PRO A 114 6.29 -16.02 4.77
C PRO A 114 4.97 -15.78 5.52
N GLU A 115 4.94 -16.11 6.82
CA GLU A 115 3.81 -15.84 7.72
C GLU A 115 3.38 -14.37 7.74
N VAL A 116 4.36 -13.45 7.57
CA VAL A 116 4.13 -12.01 7.59
C VAL A 116 3.39 -11.54 6.34
N GLY A 117 3.62 -12.19 5.19
CA GLY A 117 2.86 -11.91 3.96
C GLY A 117 1.37 -12.17 4.13
N MET A 118 1.01 -13.28 4.79
CA MET A 118 -0.38 -13.59 5.13
C MET A 118 -0.97 -12.59 6.12
N SER A 119 -0.20 -12.18 7.14
CA SER A 119 -0.62 -11.13 8.09
C SER A 119 -0.93 -9.81 7.40
N LEU A 120 -0.04 -9.34 6.52
CA LEU A 120 -0.22 -8.10 5.77
C LEU A 120 -1.44 -8.17 4.83
N ALA A 121 -1.64 -9.31 4.18
CA ALA A 121 -2.82 -9.55 3.35
C ALA A 121 -4.11 -9.48 4.16
N HIS A 122 -4.12 -10.05 5.36
CA HIS A 122 -5.28 -10.00 6.26
C HIS A 122 -5.56 -8.58 6.76
N GLU A 123 -4.53 -7.86 7.21
CA GLU A 123 -4.63 -6.45 7.62
C GLU A 123 -5.16 -5.56 6.48
N ALA A 124 -4.74 -5.82 5.24
CA ALA A 124 -5.20 -5.08 4.07
C ALA A 124 -6.70 -5.22 3.78
N GLU A 125 -7.36 -6.30 4.24
CA GLU A 125 -8.80 -6.49 4.04
C GLU A 125 -9.65 -5.55 4.90
N GLU A 126 -9.10 -4.94 5.95
CA GLU A 126 -9.79 -3.87 6.69
C GLU A 126 -10.05 -2.64 5.81
N PHE A 127 -9.20 -2.41 4.80
CA PHE A 127 -9.31 -1.30 3.85
C PHE A 127 -10.00 -1.69 2.53
N ARG A 128 -10.77 -2.79 2.54
CA ARG A 128 -11.39 -3.32 1.32
C ARG A 128 -12.47 -2.42 0.74
N ASP A 129 -13.18 -1.66 1.58
CA ASP A 129 -14.32 -0.82 1.17
C ASP A 129 -13.82 0.54 0.67
N PRO A 130 -14.00 0.87 -0.63
CA PRO A 130 -13.56 2.15 -1.17
C PRO A 130 -14.27 3.36 -0.54
N ALA A 131 -15.51 3.21 -0.06
CA ALA A 131 -16.28 4.30 0.51
C ALA A 131 -15.78 4.68 1.92
N GLU A 132 -15.28 3.70 2.68
CA GLU A 132 -14.93 3.88 4.09
C GLU A 132 -13.42 3.95 4.35
N ARG A 133 -12.59 3.35 3.48
CA ARG A 133 -11.14 3.19 3.73
C ARG A 133 -10.39 4.49 3.99
N SER A 134 -10.78 5.59 3.35
CA SER A 134 -10.13 6.91 3.55
C SER A 134 -10.38 7.42 4.97
N ALA A 135 -11.62 7.29 5.45
CA ALA A 135 -11.99 7.67 6.82
C ALA A 135 -11.30 6.78 7.84
N LEU A 136 -11.34 5.45 7.64
CA LEU A 136 -10.67 4.49 8.51
C LEU A 136 -9.16 4.74 8.62
N PHE A 137 -8.50 4.98 7.49
CA PHE A 137 -7.06 5.26 7.47
C PHE A 137 -6.74 6.56 8.22
N ARG A 138 -7.51 7.62 7.96
CA ARG A 138 -7.36 8.90 8.64
C ARG A 138 -7.48 8.78 10.16
N GLU A 139 -8.49 8.06 10.64
CA GLU A 139 -8.73 7.84 12.07
C GLU A 139 -7.59 7.07 12.74
N ARG A 140 -7.02 6.08 12.06
CA ARG A 140 -5.90 5.28 12.58
C ARG A 140 -4.57 6.03 12.54
N VAL A 141 -4.37 6.89 11.55
CA VAL A 141 -3.12 7.64 11.37
C VAL A 141 -3.05 8.87 12.27
N ALA A 142 -4.17 9.54 12.53
CA ALA A 142 -4.21 10.76 13.34
C ALA A 142 -3.49 10.63 14.71
N PRO A 143 -3.79 9.64 15.57
CA PRO A 143 -3.10 9.49 16.86
C PRO A 143 -1.63 9.09 16.74
N LEU A 144 -1.20 8.57 15.59
CA LEU A 144 0.19 8.20 15.33
C LEU A 144 1.02 9.39 14.85
N LEU A 145 0.39 10.34 14.14
CA LEU A 145 0.99 11.61 13.76
C LEU A 145 1.14 12.53 14.96
N ASP A 146 0.07 12.68 15.76
CA ASP A 146 0.10 13.44 17.00
C ASP A 146 -0.98 12.92 17.97
N PRO A 147 -0.59 12.40 19.15
CA PRO A 147 -1.55 11.88 20.13
C PRO A 147 -2.28 12.97 20.91
N ALA A 148 -1.90 14.25 20.78
CA ALA A 148 -2.47 15.33 21.56
C ALA A 148 -3.91 15.66 21.09
N PRO A 149 -4.93 15.69 21.98
CA PRO A 149 -6.32 15.93 21.59
C PRO A 149 -6.54 17.22 20.79
N GLN A 150 -5.81 18.29 21.14
CA GLN A 150 -5.88 19.58 20.47
C GLN A 150 -5.31 19.58 19.04
N MET A 151 -4.58 18.52 18.65
CA MET A 151 -3.99 18.37 17.32
C MET A 151 -4.82 17.45 16.41
N LYS A 152 -5.92 16.90 16.92
CA LYS A 152 -6.76 15.91 16.23
C LYS A 152 -7.15 16.35 14.82
N ASP A 153 -7.76 17.52 14.64
CA ASP A 153 -8.23 17.99 13.34
C ASP A 153 -7.09 18.16 12.33
N LYS A 154 -5.94 18.63 12.81
CA LYS A 154 -4.73 18.79 11.99
C LYS A 154 -4.14 17.43 11.60
N ALA A 155 -4.11 16.48 12.53
CA ALA A 155 -3.65 15.12 12.32
C ALA A 155 -4.56 14.34 11.35
N GLU A 156 -5.88 14.51 11.47
CA GLU A 156 -6.85 13.97 10.53
C GLU A 156 -6.71 14.58 9.13
N HIS A 157 -6.53 15.90 9.02
CA HIS A 157 -6.28 16.54 7.73
C HIS A 157 -4.97 16.06 7.09
N ALA A 158 -3.91 15.87 7.87
CA ALA A 158 -2.66 15.28 7.40
C ALA A 158 -2.84 13.81 6.98
N GLY A 159 -3.62 13.03 7.72
CA GLY A 159 -3.98 11.66 7.37
C GLY A 159 -4.74 11.55 6.03
N GLN A 160 -5.64 12.49 5.76
CA GLN A 160 -6.34 12.58 4.46
C GLN A 160 -5.36 12.84 3.31
N LYS A 161 -4.46 13.82 3.45
CA LYS A 161 -3.42 14.08 2.45
C LYS A 161 -2.50 12.89 2.26
N PHE A 162 -2.19 12.18 3.34
CA PHE A 162 -1.37 10.98 3.28
C PHE A 162 -2.06 9.87 2.48
N TYR A 163 -3.35 9.63 2.72
CA TYR A 163 -4.15 8.71 1.91
C TYR A 163 -4.11 9.08 0.41
N GLU A 164 -4.37 10.34 0.06
CA GLU A 164 -4.38 10.82 -1.33
C GLU A 164 -3.03 10.63 -2.02
N ALA A 165 -1.93 10.87 -1.30
CA ALA A 165 -0.59 10.63 -1.80
C ALA A 165 -0.34 9.13 -2.07
N LEU A 166 -0.75 8.25 -1.16
CA LEU A 166 -0.63 6.81 -1.35
C LEU A 166 -1.47 6.31 -2.53
N ASP A 167 -2.68 6.83 -2.70
CA ASP A 167 -3.55 6.49 -3.83
C ASP A 167 -2.96 6.95 -5.17
N THR A 168 -2.40 8.16 -5.20
CA THR A 168 -1.68 8.69 -6.37
C THR A 168 -0.47 7.82 -6.72
N VAL A 169 0.32 7.40 -5.73
CA VAL A 169 1.45 6.49 -5.95
C VAL A 169 0.97 5.15 -6.49
N ALA A 170 -0.09 4.58 -5.91
CA ALA A 170 -0.68 3.32 -6.39
C ALA A 170 -1.14 3.42 -7.86
N GLU A 171 -1.72 4.55 -8.26
CA GLU A 171 -2.07 4.81 -9.66
C GLU A 171 -0.86 4.87 -10.58
N GLN A 172 0.18 5.60 -10.18
CA GLN A 172 1.41 5.71 -10.96
C GLN A 172 2.07 4.35 -11.14
N VAL A 173 2.13 3.55 -10.07
CA VAL A 173 2.65 2.18 -10.10
C VAL A 173 1.85 1.32 -11.07
N ALA A 174 0.51 1.31 -10.97
CA ALA A 174 -0.33 0.55 -11.88
C ALA A 174 -0.15 1.00 -13.35
N ARG A 175 -0.04 2.32 -13.59
CA ARG A 175 0.23 2.88 -14.92
C ARG A 175 1.61 2.51 -15.44
N ARG A 176 2.66 2.47 -14.62
CA ARG A 176 4.02 2.06 -15.07
C ARG A 176 4.09 0.57 -15.38
N VAL A 177 3.42 -0.27 -14.60
CA VAL A 177 3.43 -1.73 -14.78
C VAL A 177 2.64 -2.16 -16.01
N PHE A 178 1.52 -1.48 -16.29
CA PHE A 178 0.59 -1.88 -17.35
C PHE A 178 0.47 -0.88 -18.50
N GLY A 179 0.99 0.33 -18.37
CA GLY A 179 1.05 1.30 -19.45
C GLY A 179 1.94 0.78 -20.56
N ARG A 180 1.40 0.78 -21.79
CA ARG A 180 2.20 0.58 -23.00
C ARG A 180 3.12 1.79 -23.14
N ASP A 181 4.42 1.54 -23.34
CA ASP A 181 5.20 2.37 -24.26
C ASP A 181 4.63 2.19 -25.68
#